data_AF-A0A6I9NT47-F1
#
_entry.id   AF-A0A6I9NT47-F1
#
_cell.length_a   1.000
_cell.length_b   1.000
_cell.length_c   1.000
_cell.angle_alpha   90.00
_cell.angle_beta   90.00
_cell.angle_gamma   90.00
#
_symmetry.space_group_name_H-M   'P 1'
#
loop_
_entity.id
_entity.type
_entity.pdbx_description
1 polymer ?
#
loop_
_entity_poly.entity_id
_entity_poly.type
_entity_poly.pdbx_seq_one_letter_code
_entity_poly.pdbx_strand_id
1 'polypeptide(L)'
;MLRINVKNHSPVYRCASPILKLGVDASGNATKLTERYKQGKLHAYKLICRIMKRRQDVSPNTDFLTHFYNIMHQGLLHQDQDIVNTIIKHCSPRFFSIGLPGATMLILDFIIAASRVTACSSLNAPRVEAQILLGSLVCFPNFYEELPALHPTTADVVLTKFPDVKEHIIKTILTSAREKPSAPARCVALCSLGIWLCEELAHGTQHPQIKDALNVICVTLKVMT
;
A
#
# COMPACT_ATOMS: atom_id res chain seq x y z
N MET A 1 30.00 -11.83 -28.24
CA MET A 1 29.45 -13.16 -28.58
C MET A 1 29.74 -14.10 -27.40
N LEU A 2 28.80 -14.27 -26.48
CA LEU A 2 28.92 -15.22 -25.36
C LEU A 2 27.58 -15.95 -25.25
N ARG A 3 27.57 -17.17 -25.79
CA ARG A 3 26.50 -18.15 -25.61
C ARG A 3 26.69 -18.80 -24.24
N ILE A 4 25.64 -18.82 -23.42
CA ILE A 4 25.51 -19.83 -22.35
C ILE A 4 24.27 -20.66 -22.64
N ASN A 5 24.53 -21.94 -22.81
CA ASN A 5 23.63 -23.03 -23.17
C ASN A 5 23.00 -23.57 -21.87
N VAL A 6 21.68 -23.55 -21.74
CA VAL A 6 20.97 -24.23 -20.65
C VAL A 6 20.27 -25.45 -21.24
N LYS A 7 20.90 -26.62 -21.08
CA LYS A 7 20.24 -27.91 -21.27
C LYS A 7 19.31 -28.19 -20.08
N ASN A 8 18.10 -28.60 -20.44
CA ASN A 8 17.06 -29.24 -19.62
C ASN A 8 17.60 -30.12 -18.48
N HIS A 9 16.97 -30.02 -17.31
CA HIS A 9 16.48 -31.19 -16.55
C HIS A 9 15.48 -30.73 -15.46
N SER A 10 14.19 -30.99 -15.69
CA SER A 10 13.18 -31.17 -14.64
C SER A 10 13.53 -32.45 -13.84
N PRO A 11 13.24 -32.55 -12.52
CA PRO A 11 11.87 -32.71 -12.05
C PRO A 11 11.61 -32.17 -10.62
N VAL A 12 10.75 -31.17 -10.46
CA VAL A 12 10.11 -30.90 -9.14
C VAL A 12 8.62 -30.59 -9.33
N TYR A 13 7.90 -31.52 -9.93
CA TYR A 13 6.46 -31.64 -9.74
C TYR A 13 6.21 -32.28 -8.37
N ARG A 14 6.20 -31.51 -7.27
CA ARG A 14 5.61 -32.01 -6.01
C ARG A 14 5.23 -30.99 -4.92
N CYS A 15 5.08 -29.70 -5.22
CA CYS A 15 4.60 -28.72 -4.21
C CYS A 15 3.32 -27.97 -4.62
N ALA A 16 2.48 -28.60 -5.45
CA ALA A 16 1.18 -28.07 -5.87
C ALA A 16 0.06 -29.00 -5.39
N SER A 17 -0.23 -29.03 -4.08
CA SER A 17 -1.30 -29.91 -3.57
C SER A 17 -1.97 -29.54 -2.23
N PRO A 18 -1.77 -28.34 -1.63
CA PRO A 18 -2.79 -27.81 -0.70
C PRO A 18 -3.45 -26.49 -1.14
N ILE A 19 -2.77 -25.64 -1.91
CA ILE A 19 -3.22 -24.25 -2.16
C ILE A 19 -4.38 -24.18 -3.16
N LEU A 20 -4.42 -25.09 -4.14
CA LEU A 20 -5.46 -25.11 -5.17
C LEU A 20 -6.79 -25.75 -4.73
N LYS A 21 -6.80 -26.54 -3.64
CA LYS A 21 -8.03 -27.19 -3.14
C LYS A 21 -8.85 -26.32 -2.19
N LEU A 22 -8.29 -25.22 -1.67
CA LEU A 22 -9.03 -24.30 -0.78
C LEU A 22 -9.75 -23.17 -1.53
N GLY A 23 -9.48 -23.00 -2.83
CA GLY A 23 -9.93 -21.83 -3.61
C GLY A 23 -11.22 -22.03 -4.41
N VAL A 24 -11.68 -23.26 -4.64
CA VAL A 24 -12.83 -23.52 -5.53
C VAL A 24 -14.16 -23.61 -4.76
N ASP A 25 -14.16 -23.95 -3.47
CA ASP A 25 -15.40 -24.20 -2.73
C ASP A 25 -15.87 -23.03 -1.84
N ALA A 26 -15.16 -21.89 -1.84
CA ALA A 26 -15.47 -20.75 -0.96
C ALA A 26 -16.20 -19.57 -1.64
N SER A 27 -16.38 -19.60 -2.97
CA SER A 27 -16.77 -18.40 -3.73
C SER A 27 -18.28 -18.12 -3.82
N GLY A 28 -19.14 -18.97 -3.25
CA GLY A 28 -20.60 -18.78 -3.33
C GLY A 28 -21.22 -17.95 -2.20
N ASN A 29 -20.58 -17.85 -1.02
CA ASN A 29 -21.24 -17.30 0.17
C ASN A 29 -20.31 -16.51 1.15
N ALA A 30 -19.06 -16.24 0.78
CA ALA A 30 -18.08 -15.66 1.71
C ALA A 30 -18.25 -14.15 2.02
N THR A 31 -19.12 -13.43 1.32
CA THR A 31 -19.43 -12.01 1.62
C THR A 31 -20.55 -11.82 2.65
N LYS A 32 -21.18 -12.91 3.14
CA LYS A 32 -22.21 -12.89 4.20
C LYS A 32 -21.78 -13.64 5.48
N LEU A 33 -20.49 -13.73 5.75
CA LEU A 33 -20.02 -14.38 6.98
C LEU A 33 -20.09 -13.39 8.16
N THR A 34 -21.01 -13.67 9.08
CA THR A 34 -21.24 -13.00 10.37
C THR A 34 -19.94 -12.85 11.20
N GLU A 35 -19.93 -11.94 12.18
CA GLU A 35 -18.84 -11.65 13.15
C GLU A 35 -18.05 -12.89 13.65
N ARG A 36 -18.69 -14.07 13.72
CA ARG A 36 -18.07 -15.35 14.07
C ARG A 36 -16.85 -15.74 13.22
N TYR A 37 -16.70 -15.21 12.00
CA TYR A 37 -15.57 -15.53 11.12
C TYR A 37 -14.62 -14.35 10.90
N LYS A 38 -14.79 -13.25 11.63
CA LYS A 38 -13.93 -12.06 11.53
C LYS A 38 -12.45 -12.43 11.65
N GLN A 39 -12.10 -13.26 12.63
CA GLN A 39 -10.72 -13.74 12.78
C GLN A 39 -10.20 -14.50 11.55
N GLY A 40 -11.01 -15.39 10.96
CA GLY A 40 -10.64 -16.09 9.73
C GLY A 40 -10.36 -15.13 8.57
N LYS A 41 -11.19 -14.09 8.43
CA LYS A 41 -11.02 -13.03 7.41
C LYS A 41 -9.73 -12.23 7.63
N LEU A 42 -9.42 -11.85 8.87
CA LEU A 42 -8.15 -11.15 9.20
C LEU A 42 -6.92 -12.03 8.89
N HIS A 43 -6.99 -13.33 9.22
CA HIS A 43 -5.92 -14.27 8.91
C HIS A 43 -5.72 -14.46 7.40
N ALA A 44 -6.81 -14.49 6.63
CA ALA A 44 -6.75 -14.55 5.17
C ALA A 44 -6.05 -13.32 4.58
N TYR A 45 -6.42 -12.11 5.00
CA TYR A 45 -5.74 -10.88 4.54
C TYR A 45 -4.26 -10.86 4.91
N LYS A 46 -3.91 -11.29 6.13
CA LYS A 46 -2.51 -11.41 6.55
C LYS A 46 -1.73 -12.38 5.66
N LEU A 47 -2.33 -13.51 5.30
CA LEU A 47 -1.72 -14.49 4.40
C LEU A 47 -1.52 -13.90 3.00
N ILE A 48 -2.55 -13.25 2.45
CA ILE A 48 -2.52 -12.58 1.14
C ILE A 48 -1.38 -11.55 1.10
N CYS A 49 -1.33 -10.60 2.05
CA CYS A 49 -0.24 -9.62 2.12
C CYS A 49 1.15 -10.29 2.23
N ARG A 50 1.26 -11.43 2.95
CA ARG A 50 2.54 -12.16 3.11
C ARG A 50 3.01 -12.82 1.82
N ILE A 51 2.10 -13.44 1.06
CA ILE A 51 2.41 -14.04 -0.24
C ILE A 51 2.94 -12.96 -1.19
N MET A 52 2.31 -11.79 -1.18
CA MET A 52 2.67 -10.66 -2.03
C MET A 52 3.98 -9.97 -1.66
N LYS A 53 4.57 -10.23 -0.48
CA LYS A 53 5.93 -9.75 -0.16
C LYS A 53 7.04 -10.54 -0.83
N ARG A 54 6.75 -11.76 -1.29
CA ARG A 54 7.74 -12.64 -1.89
C ARG A 54 7.86 -12.34 -3.38
N ARG A 55 9.10 -12.32 -3.89
CA ARG A 55 9.34 -12.35 -5.33
C ARG A 55 8.66 -13.59 -5.89
N GLN A 56 7.89 -13.39 -6.95
CA GLN A 56 7.27 -14.47 -7.68
C GLN A 56 8.26 -14.89 -8.77
N ASP A 57 8.82 -16.09 -8.68
CA ASP A 57 9.75 -16.62 -9.70
C ASP A 57 9.03 -16.83 -11.04
N VAL A 58 7.69 -16.94 -11.00
CA VAL A 58 6.79 -17.01 -12.15
C VAL A 58 5.66 -15.99 -11.92
N SER A 59 5.37 -15.15 -12.91
CA SER A 59 4.28 -14.19 -12.82
C SER A 59 2.92 -14.91 -12.67
N PRO A 60 2.03 -14.47 -11.77
CA PRO A 60 0.71 -15.08 -11.62
C PRO A 60 -0.14 -14.91 -12.91
N ASN A 61 -1.09 -15.82 -13.14
CA ASN A 61 -2.07 -15.68 -14.21
C ASN A 61 -2.94 -14.43 -14.00
N THR A 62 -3.39 -13.81 -15.10
CA THR A 62 -4.25 -12.63 -15.12
C THR A 62 -5.53 -12.81 -14.31
N ASP A 63 -6.20 -13.97 -14.40
CA ASP A 63 -7.44 -14.22 -13.63
C ASP A 63 -7.20 -14.16 -12.12
N PHE A 64 -6.04 -14.66 -11.68
CA PHE A 64 -5.64 -14.61 -10.28
C PHE A 64 -5.35 -13.18 -9.85
N LEU A 65 -4.65 -12.40 -10.68
CA LEU A 65 -4.35 -10.99 -10.39
C LEU A 65 -5.62 -10.16 -10.28
N THR A 66 -6.57 -10.32 -11.20
CA THR A 66 -7.86 -9.61 -11.17
C THR A 66 -8.61 -9.91 -9.87
N HIS A 67 -8.69 -11.19 -9.49
CA HIS A 67 -9.34 -11.58 -8.23
C HIS A 67 -8.61 -11.04 -7.01
N PHE A 68 -7.28 -11.09 -7.02
CA PHE A 68 -6.44 -10.53 -5.96
C PHE A 68 -6.65 -9.02 -5.80
N TYR A 69 -6.63 -8.25 -6.89
CA TYR A 69 -6.84 -6.81 -6.84
C TYR A 69 -8.24 -6.46 -6.32
N ASN A 70 -9.27 -7.20 -6.73
CA ASN A 70 -10.63 -7.00 -6.21
C ASN A 70 -10.71 -7.29 -4.69
N ILE A 71 -10.12 -8.39 -4.22
CA ILE A 71 -10.08 -8.70 -2.77
C ILE A 71 -9.36 -7.58 -1.99
N MET A 72 -8.21 -7.13 -2.50
CA MET A 72 -7.43 -6.09 -1.84
C MET A 72 -8.17 -4.75 -1.81
N HIS A 73 -8.79 -4.36 -2.92
CA HIS A 73 -9.62 -3.16 -3.03
C HIS A 73 -10.76 -3.17 -2.00
N GLN A 74 -11.54 -4.26 -1.97
CA GLN A 74 -12.62 -4.44 -0.99
C GLN A 74 -12.12 -4.43 0.46
N GLY A 75 -10.92 -4.97 0.71
CA GLY A 75 -10.30 -4.99 2.03
C GLY A 75 -9.83 -3.61 2.49
N LEU A 76 -9.16 -2.86 1.61
CA LEU A 76 -8.62 -1.53 1.91
C LEU A 76 -9.73 -0.49 2.15
N LEU A 77 -10.85 -0.62 1.41
CA LEU A 77 -12.01 0.25 1.55
C LEU A 77 -13.09 -0.31 2.50
N HIS A 78 -12.79 -1.38 3.23
CA HIS A 78 -13.76 -2.01 4.12
C HIS A 78 -14.21 -1.07 5.26
N GLN A 79 -15.45 -1.24 5.71
CA GLN A 79 -16.03 -0.47 6.83
C GLN A 79 -15.42 -0.88 8.18
N ASP A 80 -15.22 -2.20 8.39
CA ASP A 80 -14.51 -2.73 9.55
C ASP A 80 -13.03 -2.29 9.56
N GLN A 81 -12.69 -1.42 10.52
CA GLN A 81 -11.37 -0.85 10.69
C GLN A 81 -10.30 -1.90 11.02
N ASP A 82 -10.65 -3.03 11.64
CA ASP A 82 -9.68 -4.09 11.95
C ASP A 82 -9.15 -4.76 10.69
N ILE A 83 -9.97 -4.86 9.64
CA ILE A 83 -9.56 -5.37 8.32
C ILE A 83 -8.57 -4.39 7.68
N VAL A 84 -8.91 -3.10 7.66
CA VAL A 84 -8.04 -2.05 7.11
C VAL A 84 -6.71 -2.00 7.87
N ASN A 85 -6.76 -2.01 9.20
CA ASN A 85 -5.58 -2.08 10.06
C ASN A 85 -4.74 -3.32 9.77
N THR A 86 -5.36 -4.50 9.62
CA THR A 86 -4.65 -5.75 9.34
C THR A 86 -3.92 -5.70 8.00
N ILE A 87 -4.57 -5.17 6.96
CA ILE A 87 -3.95 -5.01 5.64
C ILE A 87 -2.80 -4.02 5.71
N ILE A 88 -3.00 -2.82 6.26
CA ILE A 88 -1.95 -1.79 6.38
C ILE A 88 -0.76 -2.29 7.21
N LYS A 89 -1.01 -2.98 8.32
CA LYS A 89 0.03 -3.56 9.17
C LYS A 89 0.86 -4.63 8.47
N HIS A 90 0.24 -5.41 7.59
CA HIS A 90 0.87 -6.60 7.02
C HIS A 90 1.29 -6.44 5.58
N CYS A 91 0.80 -5.47 4.83
CA CYS A 91 1.28 -5.19 3.49
C CYS A 91 2.57 -4.35 3.54
N SER A 92 3.45 -4.55 2.55
CA SER A 92 4.73 -3.84 2.47
C SER A 92 4.73 -2.92 1.26
N PRO A 93 5.34 -1.73 1.33
CA PRO A 93 5.57 -0.88 0.16
C PRO A 93 6.23 -1.59 -1.02
N ARG A 94 7.01 -2.65 -0.74
CA ARG A 94 7.64 -3.50 -1.76
C ARG A 94 6.64 -4.05 -2.77
N PHE A 95 5.36 -4.13 -2.40
CA PHE A 95 4.27 -4.46 -3.30
C PHE A 95 4.33 -3.67 -4.63
N PHE A 96 4.57 -2.36 -4.57
CA PHE A 96 4.66 -1.50 -5.76
C PHE A 96 5.97 -1.68 -6.53
N SER A 97 6.97 -2.34 -5.94
CA SER A 97 8.29 -2.56 -6.55
C SER A 97 8.50 -4.00 -7.07
N ILE A 98 7.56 -4.92 -6.83
CA ILE A 98 7.65 -6.31 -7.29
C ILE A 98 7.30 -6.45 -8.79
N GLY A 99 6.71 -5.41 -9.39
CA GLY A 99 6.40 -5.38 -10.83
C GLY A 99 5.19 -6.23 -11.21
N LEU A 100 4.22 -6.39 -10.31
CA LEU A 100 2.96 -7.06 -10.65
C LEU A 100 2.18 -6.21 -11.67
N PRO A 101 1.72 -6.79 -12.80
CA PRO A 101 0.94 -6.06 -13.80
C PRO A 101 -0.33 -5.45 -13.19
N GLY A 102 -0.46 -4.12 -13.26
CA GLY A 102 -1.63 -3.41 -12.71
C GLY A 102 -1.58 -3.09 -11.22
N ALA A 103 -0.44 -3.28 -10.54
CA ALA A 103 -0.30 -2.97 -9.11
C ALA A 103 -0.60 -1.49 -8.76
N THR A 104 -0.40 -0.58 -9.72
CA THR A 104 -0.69 0.85 -9.56
C THR A 104 -2.18 1.12 -9.32
N MET A 105 -3.08 0.22 -9.74
CA MET A 105 -4.53 0.35 -9.53
C MET A 105 -4.95 0.42 -8.07
N LEU A 106 -4.14 -0.13 -7.16
CA LEU A 106 -4.38 -0.09 -5.72
C LEU A 106 -3.74 1.12 -5.02
N ILE A 107 -2.95 1.96 -5.70
CA ILE A 107 -2.22 3.07 -5.06
C ILE A 107 -3.19 3.99 -4.31
N LEU A 108 -4.29 4.37 -4.95
CA LEU A 108 -5.29 5.24 -4.34
C LEU A 108 -5.96 4.57 -3.12
N ASP A 109 -6.30 3.29 -3.22
CA ASP A 109 -6.88 2.53 -2.11
C ASP A 109 -5.93 2.48 -0.90
N PHE A 110 -4.64 2.26 -1.15
CA PHE A 110 -3.63 2.27 -0.11
C PHE A 110 -3.45 3.64 0.54
N ILE A 111 -3.50 4.72 -0.25
CA ILE A 111 -3.42 6.09 0.27
C ILE A 111 -4.62 6.35 1.19
N ILE A 112 -5.84 6.09 0.73
CA ILE A 112 -7.07 6.30 1.51
C ILE A 112 -7.03 5.47 2.80
N ALA A 113 -6.68 4.18 2.70
CA ALA A 113 -6.59 3.29 3.85
C ALA A 113 -5.51 3.73 4.85
N ALA A 114 -4.32 4.13 4.39
CA ALA A 114 -3.24 4.59 5.26
C ALA A 114 -3.57 5.93 5.93
N SER A 115 -4.24 6.85 5.24
CA SER A 115 -4.75 8.09 5.81
C SER A 115 -5.78 7.82 6.91
N ARG A 116 -6.73 6.89 6.66
CA ARG A 116 -7.71 6.44 7.67
C ARG A 116 -7.03 5.85 8.91
N VAL A 117 -6.01 5.00 8.73
CA VAL A 117 -5.23 4.42 9.85
C VAL A 117 -4.49 5.50 10.63
N THR A 118 -3.90 6.47 9.93
CA THR A 118 -3.16 7.58 10.54
C THR A 118 -4.07 8.43 11.43
N ALA A 119 -5.27 8.77 10.94
CA ALA A 119 -6.27 9.56 11.66
C ALA A 119 -7.05 8.75 12.72
N CYS A 120 -6.86 7.43 12.80
CA CYS A 120 -7.57 6.59 13.74
C CYS A 120 -7.19 6.93 15.18
N SER A 121 -8.17 7.03 16.09
CA SER A 121 -7.95 7.29 17.52
C SER A 121 -7.42 6.06 18.29
N SER A 122 -7.55 4.86 17.73
CA SER A 122 -7.11 3.62 18.37
C SER A 122 -5.60 3.60 18.62
N LEU A 123 -5.17 3.29 19.85
CA LEU A 123 -3.75 3.16 20.19
C LEU A 123 -3.06 2.01 19.43
N ASN A 124 -3.82 1.01 19.00
CA ASN A 124 -3.33 -0.17 18.29
C ASN A 124 -3.26 0.02 16.76
N ALA A 125 -3.61 1.21 16.26
CA ALA A 125 -3.55 1.51 14.84
C ALA A 125 -2.09 1.38 14.34
N PRO A 126 -1.83 0.67 13.22
CA PRO A 126 -0.50 0.48 12.65
C PRO A 126 -0.01 1.74 11.93
N ARG A 127 0.17 2.82 12.69
CA ARG A 127 0.49 4.15 12.15
C ARG A 127 1.90 4.21 11.56
N VAL A 128 2.83 3.42 12.09
CA VAL A 128 4.19 3.36 11.54
C VAL A 128 4.15 2.77 10.14
N GLU A 129 3.45 1.66 9.95
CA GLU A 129 3.29 1.01 8.65
C GLU A 129 2.50 1.88 7.67
N ALA A 130 1.47 2.59 8.15
CA ALA A 130 0.74 3.58 7.35
C ALA A 130 1.65 4.70 6.84
N GLN A 131 2.49 5.29 7.72
CA GLN A 131 3.44 6.32 7.32
C GLN A 131 4.53 5.79 6.40
N ILE A 132 4.99 4.55 6.59
CA ILE A 132 5.94 3.91 5.67
C ILE A 132 5.31 3.73 4.27
N LEU A 133 4.03 3.33 4.20
CA LEU A 133 3.30 3.21 2.93
C LEU A 133 3.12 4.58 2.25
N LEU A 134 2.63 5.59 2.96
CA LEU A 134 2.48 6.95 2.41
C LEU A 134 3.83 7.52 1.98
N GLY A 135 4.86 7.37 2.80
CA GLY A 135 6.24 7.79 2.52
C GLY A 135 6.81 7.16 1.26
N SER A 136 6.50 5.90 0.98
CA SER A 136 6.96 5.23 -0.25
C SER A 136 6.32 5.76 -1.53
N LEU A 137 5.21 6.51 -1.41
CA LEU A 137 4.43 7.03 -2.52
C LEU A 137 4.65 8.53 -2.75
N VAL A 138 5.43 9.24 -1.93
CA VAL A 138 5.54 10.71 -2.01
C VAL A 138 6.14 11.24 -3.32
N CYS A 139 6.96 10.43 -4.01
CA CYS A 139 7.53 10.81 -5.30
C CYS A 139 6.65 10.39 -6.48
N PHE A 140 5.74 9.42 -6.31
CA PHE A 140 4.90 8.90 -7.40
C PHE A 140 4.12 10.01 -8.12
N PRO A 141 3.56 11.03 -7.44
CA PRO A 141 2.86 12.10 -8.13
C PRO A 141 3.65 12.91 -9.15
N ASN A 142 4.98 12.96 -9.04
CA ASN A 142 5.79 13.68 -10.02
C ASN A 142 6.17 12.77 -11.22
N PHE A 143 5.98 11.45 -11.10
CA PHE A 143 6.23 10.48 -12.18
C PHE A 143 4.98 10.13 -13.00
N TYR A 144 3.78 10.34 -12.47
CA TYR A 144 2.52 9.96 -13.12
C TYR A 144 1.57 11.16 -13.21
N GLU A 145 1.18 11.54 -14.44
CA GLU A 145 0.13 12.57 -14.65
C GLU A 145 -1.28 12.03 -14.32
N GLU A 146 -1.53 10.76 -14.63
CA GLU A 146 -2.75 10.02 -14.32
C GLU A 146 -2.40 8.61 -13.85
N LEU A 147 -3.19 8.05 -12.92
CA LEU A 147 -3.12 6.62 -12.60
C LEU A 147 -4.47 5.93 -12.83
N PRO A 148 -4.43 4.69 -13.34
CA PRO A 148 -5.60 3.82 -13.25
C PRO A 148 -5.89 3.54 -11.77
N ALA A 149 -7.16 3.56 -11.39
CA ALA A 149 -7.65 3.20 -10.06
C ALA A 149 -8.91 2.34 -10.19
N LEU A 150 -9.15 1.46 -9.23
CA LEU A 150 -10.39 0.67 -9.21
C LEU A 150 -11.55 1.50 -8.67
N HIS A 151 -12.67 1.48 -9.39
CA HIS A 151 -13.88 2.16 -8.95
C HIS A 151 -14.48 1.45 -7.72
N PRO A 152 -14.83 2.19 -6.64
CA PRO A 152 -15.26 1.63 -5.35
C PRO A 152 -16.47 0.70 -5.40
N THR A 153 -17.29 0.79 -6.44
CA THR A 153 -18.56 0.06 -6.53
C THR A 153 -18.59 -0.99 -7.65
N THR A 154 -17.92 -0.71 -8.77
CA THR A 154 -18.04 -1.55 -9.98
C THR A 154 -16.79 -2.37 -10.26
N ALA A 155 -15.67 -2.10 -9.56
CA ALA A 155 -14.35 -2.66 -9.85
C ALA A 155 -13.88 -2.41 -11.30
N ASP A 156 -14.50 -1.45 -12.00
CA ASP A 156 -14.02 -0.95 -13.28
C ASP A 156 -12.76 -0.11 -13.07
N VAL A 157 -11.89 -0.08 -14.07
CA VAL A 157 -10.68 0.76 -14.04
C VAL A 157 -11.06 2.17 -14.49
N VAL A 158 -10.86 3.15 -13.61
CA VAL A 158 -11.08 4.57 -13.86
C VAL A 158 -9.74 5.29 -13.83
N LEU A 159 -9.50 6.17 -14.80
CA LEU A 159 -8.34 7.06 -14.79
C LEU A 159 -8.60 8.20 -13.80
N THR A 160 -7.81 8.26 -12.74
CA THR A 160 -7.89 9.33 -11.73
C THR A 160 -6.75 10.32 -11.95
N LYS A 161 -7.08 11.61 -12.00
CA LYS A 161 -6.08 12.68 -12.09
C LYS A 161 -5.32 12.84 -10.77
N PHE A 162 -4.00 12.92 -10.86
CA PHE A 162 -3.09 12.87 -9.73
C PHE A 162 -2.92 14.13 -8.84
N PRO A 163 -3.24 15.37 -9.27
CA PRO A 163 -2.92 16.58 -8.49
C PRO A 163 -3.50 16.57 -7.06
N ASP A 164 -4.74 16.15 -6.89
CA ASP A 164 -5.42 16.11 -5.58
C ASP A 164 -4.86 15.01 -4.66
N VAL A 165 -4.31 13.95 -5.25
CA VAL A 165 -3.72 12.82 -4.54
C VAL A 165 -2.42 13.24 -3.85
N LYS A 166 -1.60 14.05 -4.54
CA LYS A 166 -0.36 14.62 -3.97
C LYS A 166 -0.66 15.44 -2.73
N GLU A 167 -1.59 16.38 -2.83
CA GLU A 167 -1.97 17.24 -1.71
C GLU A 167 -2.48 16.43 -0.51
N HIS A 168 -3.29 15.39 -0.77
CA HIS A 168 -3.79 14.53 0.30
C HIS A 168 -2.67 13.77 1.04
N ILE A 169 -1.69 13.21 0.31
CA ILE A 169 -0.54 12.51 0.91
C ILE A 169 0.26 13.49 1.78
N ILE A 170 0.65 14.65 1.23
CA ILE A 170 1.52 15.60 1.93
C ILE A 170 0.82 16.18 3.16
N LYS A 171 -0.47 16.51 3.05
CA LYS A 171 -1.26 16.96 4.21
C LYS A 171 -1.28 15.91 5.31
N THR A 172 -1.48 14.63 4.97
CA THR A 172 -1.52 13.53 5.95
C THR A 172 -0.17 13.32 6.65
N ILE A 173 0.93 13.38 5.89
CA ILE A 173 2.29 13.26 6.42
C ILE A 173 2.62 14.47 7.31
N LEU A 174 2.29 15.69 6.88
CA LEU A 174 2.49 16.92 7.66
C LEU A 174 1.75 16.87 8.99
N THR A 175 0.48 16.46 8.99
CA THR A 175 -0.31 16.27 10.21
C THR A 175 0.41 15.28 11.14
N SER A 176 0.89 14.15 10.62
CA SER A 176 1.60 13.14 11.42
C SER A 176 2.95 13.60 11.94
N ALA A 177 3.65 14.46 11.20
CA ALA A 177 4.93 15.04 11.61
C ALA A 177 4.76 16.11 12.71
N ARG A 178 3.61 16.81 12.71
CA ARG A 178 3.24 17.83 13.71
C ARG A 178 2.67 17.22 14.98
N GLU A 179 1.69 16.33 14.82
CA GLU A 179 0.98 15.70 15.92
C GLU A 179 1.85 14.62 16.58
N LYS A 180 1.47 14.16 17.78
CA LYS A 180 2.17 13.09 18.51
C LYS A 180 1.39 11.76 18.44
N PRO A 181 1.21 11.11 17.27
CA PRO A 181 0.45 9.86 17.19
C PRO A 181 1.29 8.64 17.62
N SER A 182 2.63 8.70 17.48
CA SER A 182 3.66 7.89 18.16
C SER A 182 5.04 8.39 17.72
N ALA A 183 6.08 8.26 18.56
CA ALA A 183 7.43 8.72 18.18
C ALA A 183 7.96 8.06 16.88
N PRO A 184 7.82 6.73 16.66
CA PRO A 184 8.31 6.10 15.44
C PRO A 184 7.57 6.55 14.17
N ALA A 185 6.24 6.69 14.23
CA ALA A 185 5.46 7.15 13.09
C ALA A 185 5.83 8.59 12.71
N ARG A 186 6.05 9.45 13.72
CA ARG A 186 6.51 10.83 13.50
C ARG A 186 7.88 10.90 12.84
N CYS A 187 8.82 10.05 13.25
CA CYS A 187 10.14 9.98 12.60
C CYS A 187 10.02 9.57 11.12
N VAL A 188 9.20 8.56 10.82
CA VAL A 188 8.95 8.15 9.42
C VAL A 188 8.32 9.29 8.61
N ALA A 189 7.36 10.01 9.20
CA ALA A 189 6.72 11.15 8.54
C ALA A 189 7.73 12.26 8.22
N LEU A 190 8.61 12.62 9.17
CA LEU A 190 9.66 13.63 8.98
C LEU A 190 10.66 13.21 7.90
N CYS A 191 11.11 11.94 7.90
CA CYS A 191 11.97 11.41 6.84
C CYS A 191 11.28 11.50 5.47
N SER A 192 9.99 11.18 5.41
CA SER A 192 9.21 11.23 4.17
C SER A 192 9.06 12.66 3.65
N LEU A 193 8.89 13.66 4.53
CA LEU A 193 8.91 15.08 4.15
C LEU A 193 10.26 15.50 3.58
N GLY A 194 11.37 15.00 4.13
CA GLY A 194 12.71 15.25 3.59
C GLY A 194 12.86 14.72 2.17
N ILE A 195 12.43 13.48 1.92
CA ILE A 195 12.44 12.86 0.58
C ILE A 195 11.57 13.67 -0.38
N TRP A 196 10.35 14.02 0.03
CA TRP A 196 9.44 14.81 -0.78
C TRP A 196 10.02 16.20 -1.12
N LEU A 197 10.63 16.91 -0.16
CA LEU A 197 11.26 18.19 -0.41
C LEU A 197 12.41 18.10 -1.42
N CYS A 198 13.26 17.07 -1.32
CA CYS A 198 14.31 16.82 -2.30
C CYS A 198 13.72 16.61 -3.70
N GLU A 199 12.60 15.87 -3.78
CA GLU A 199 11.90 15.62 -5.03
C GLU A 199 11.35 16.91 -5.66
N GLU A 200 10.69 17.78 -4.87
CA GLU A 200 10.18 19.06 -5.36
C GLU A 200 11.30 19.98 -5.87
N LEU A 201 12.43 20.00 -5.15
CA LEU A 201 13.60 20.77 -5.56
C LEU A 201 14.20 20.24 -6.87
N ALA A 202 14.29 18.91 -7.03
CA ALA A 202 14.81 18.30 -8.25
C ALA A 202 13.94 18.58 -9.48
N HIS A 203 12.61 18.62 -9.30
CA HIS A 203 11.65 18.89 -10.38
C HIS A 203 11.34 20.39 -10.56
N GLY A 204 11.86 21.26 -9.69
CA GLY A 204 11.60 22.70 -9.72
C GLY A 204 10.12 23.05 -9.46
N THR A 205 9.39 22.18 -8.78
CA THR A 205 7.96 22.38 -8.50
C THR A 205 7.77 23.32 -7.32
N GLN A 206 6.75 24.18 -7.39
CA GLN A 206 6.48 25.20 -6.36
C GLN A 206 5.26 24.83 -5.50
N HIS A 207 5.28 23.62 -4.91
CA HIS A 207 4.15 23.16 -4.12
C HIS A 207 3.92 24.08 -2.90
N PRO A 208 2.67 24.50 -2.62
CA PRO A 208 2.38 25.52 -1.60
C PRO A 208 2.80 25.10 -0.18
N GLN A 209 2.90 23.80 0.10
CA GLN A 209 3.26 23.27 1.41
C GLN A 209 4.77 23.15 1.69
N ILE A 210 5.65 23.52 0.75
CA ILE A 210 7.11 23.42 0.94
C ILE A 210 7.57 24.20 2.19
N LYS A 211 7.11 25.44 2.33
CA LYS A 211 7.44 26.29 3.48
C LYS A 211 7.03 25.65 4.81
N ASP A 212 5.85 25.07 4.84
CA ASP A 212 5.29 24.41 6.01
C ASP A 212 6.05 23.14 6.40
N ALA A 213 6.46 22.33 5.42
CA ALA A 213 7.28 21.15 5.65
C ALA A 213 8.67 21.50 6.20
N LEU A 214 9.32 22.52 5.64
CA LEU A 214 10.60 23.02 6.14
C LEU A 214 10.48 23.49 7.60
N ASN A 215 9.44 24.27 7.91
CA ASN A 215 9.19 24.72 9.29
C ASN A 215 9.04 23.56 10.27
N VAL A 216 8.27 22.52 9.92
CA VAL A 216 8.07 21.34 10.77
C VAL A 216 9.39 20.59 11.04
N ILE A 217 10.23 20.43 10.00
CA ILE A 217 11.54 19.79 10.13
C ILE A 217 12.46 20.63 11.02
N CYS A 218 12.58 21.94 10.75
CA CYS A 218 13.44 22.84 11.50
C CYS A 218 13.06 22.92 12.99
N VAL A 219 11.77 23.05 13.30
CA VAL A 219 11.30 23.07 14.69
C VAL A 219 11.62 21.75 15.39
N THR A 220 11.47 20.62 14.70
CA THR A 220 11.77 19.31 15.29
C THR A 220 13.27 19.16 15.59
N LEU A 221 14.15 19.61 14.68
CA LEU A 221 15.60 19.57 14.89
C LEU A 221 16.05 20.51 16.00
N LYS A 222 15.47 21.72 16.09
CA LYS A 222 15.78 22.68 17.16
C LYS A 222 15.45 22.17 18.56
N VAL A 223 14.46 21.27 18.69
CA VAL A 223 14.10 20.66 19.98
C VAL A 223 15.09 19.55 20.38
N MET A 224 15.90 19.05 19.44
CA MET A 224 16.91 18.00 19.70
C MET A 224 18.31 18.56 20.02
N THR A 225 18.56 19.83 19.70
CA THR A 225 19.80 20.58 19.99
C THR A 225 19.67 21.42 21.25
#